data_AF-A0A948PU59-F1
#
_entry.id   AF-A0A948PU59-F1
#
_cell.length_a   1.000
_cell.length_b   1.000
_cell.length_c   1.000
_cell.angle_alpha   90.00
_cell.angle_beta   90.00
_cell.angle_gamma   90.00
#
_symmetry.space_group_name_H-M   'P 1'
#
loop_
_entity.id
_entity.type
_entity.pdbx_description
1 polymer ?
#
loop_
_entity_poly.entity_id
_entity_poly.type
_entity_poly.pdbx_seq_one_letter_code
_entity_poly.pdbx_strand_id
1 'polypeptide(L)'
;MRRKIILILFCAFIFRVGCAFAYTEKEYLQLAKIAYENEFYDVSLRYLTQFDSLYPQSELKPYGLILKGLSLRKLNKLPEAKKAFSGSLVYNPENPYVSQAYYLRGETNLSLNIFAEAEDDFRNALNTGLAEETRPAAYQGLLTSQANQGKFFEALTVLAEWEGKHPELKESSENRRMLISAAERSIAAALNAKDFAKVHTISGIILNQLPSDPSLDRISYYRANALLQEGNIEAARSDFLRLRSSPDPEIPPLANFRLADISLSRKDYAGAIRYYREAEEKSTDAEVKAAARFQLGTLARKAQDYAGALEYFQKALGDSTQPSLQEKALFELAGTSFLSGDYQKAAILYREFRSRFPQSEFAAASLLQEAFAFYNLKRHTEAKTAFQNLISAYSENNLTGQAQYGLGLVFIALGKESQAVALWERYLSEKPFVSEQAAMVLLLTRFFIKEGRPAEAVPYLKRVTSAVVLDDETRAEAFLLLGLSYLKGNKPNESLAALDSGLALNPRSELRDGLMKNKADLLLAKGDYQNAIPLYQQLRQTLPEKRGEILYGTAVCLQNLGRVPEAIPVYMEALMNLPANSPLSKEIKATLAQIKKKM
;
A
#
# COMPACT_ATOMS: atom_id res chain seq x y z
N MET A 1 13.28 68.48 -3.09
CA MET A 1 12.38 69.14 -2.12
C MET A 1 11.66 70.38 -2.66
N ARG A 2 12.32 71.36 -3.28
CA ARG A 2 11.67 72.60 -3.75
C ARG A 2 10.50 72.41 -4.76
N ARG A 3 10.58 71.46 -5.70
CA ARG A 3 9.45 71.13 -6.61
C ARG A 3 8.25 70.48 -5.90
N LYS A 4 8.49 69.64 -4.88
CA LYS A 4 7.43 69.00 -4.07
C LYS A 4 6.66 70.03 -3.23
N ILE A 5 7.34 71.05 -2.72
CA ILE A 5 6.72 72.13 -1.92
C ILE A 5 5.96 73.11 -2.81
N ILE A 6 6.47 73.43 -4.01
CA ILE A 6 5.78 74.31 -4.96
C ILE A 6 4.49 73.67 -5.48
N LEU A 7 4.44 72.36 -5.71
CA LEU A 7 3.22 71.65 -6.15
C LEU A 7 2.18 71.53 -5.03
N ILE A 8 2.61 71.26 -3.79
CA ILE A 8 1.73 71.26 -2.61
C ILE A 8 1.16 72.66 -2.36
N LEU A 9 1.97 73.72 -2.54
CA LEU A 9 1.49 75.10 -2.46
C LEU A 9 0.56 75.47 -3.62
N PHE A 10 0.79 74.98 -4.84
CA PHE A 10 -0.08 75.24 -6.00
C PHE A 10 -1.44 74.54 -5.86
N CYS A 11 -1.47 73.29 -5.38
CA CYS A 11 -2.71 72.58 -5.06
C CYS A 11 -3.46 73.18 -3.85
N ALA A 12 -2.75 73.74 -2.87
CA ALA A 12 -3.35 74.40 -1.71
C ALA A 12 -3.83 75.84 -1.99
N PHE A 13 -3.19 76.57 -2.93
CA PHE A 13 -3.54 77.96 -3.23
C PHE A 13 -4.84 78.10 -4.04
N ILE A 14 -5.21 77.09 -4.83
CA ILE A 14 -6.51 77.08 -5.55
C ILE A 14 -7.70 76.86 -4.59
N PHE A 15 -7.46 76.38 -3.38
CA PHE A 15 -8.52 76.11 -2.40
C PHE A 15 -9.03 77.36 -1.64
N ARG A 16 -8.45 78.54 -1.85
CA ARG A 16 -8.73 79.73 -1.02
C ARG A 16 -9.28 80.96 -1.72
N VAL A 17 -9.60 80.90 -3.01
CA VAL A 17 -10.37 81.98 -3.67
C VAL A 17 -11.66 81.40 -4.22
N GLY A 18 -12.76 81.76 -3.57
CA GLY A 18 -14.10 81.40 -3.97
C GLY A 18 -14.46 81.99 -5.33
N CYS A 19 -14.30 81.17 -6.36
CA CYS A 19 -15.08 81.17 -7.59
C CYS A 19 -15.12 79.73 -8.07
N ALA A 20 -16.32 79.15 -8.10
CA ALA A 20 -16.56 77.77 -8.51
C ALA A 20 -16.27 77.59 -10.02
N PHE A 21 -15.00 77.38 -10.38
CA PHE A 21 -14.67 76.70 -11.61
C PHE A 21 -14.46 75.23 -11.27
N ALA A 22 -15.47 74.40 -11.54
CA ALA A 22 -15.26 72.96 -11.58
C ALA A 22 -14.20 72.68 -12.65
N TYR A 23 -13.11 72.00 -12.29
CA TYR A 23 -12.13 71.53 -13.27
C TYR A 23 -12.86 70.76 -14.36
N THR A 24 -12.47 70.97 -15.60
CA THR A 24 -12.97 70.17 -16.72
C THR A 24 -12.62 68.69 -16.53
N GLU A 25 -13.34 67.80 -17.21
CA GLU A 25 -13.07 66.37 -17.19
C GLU A 25 -11.60 66.02 -17.53
N LYS A 26 -10.99 66.75 -18.47
CA LYS A 26 -9.57 66.58 -18.86
C LYS A 26 -8.61 67.05 -17.77
N GLU A 27 -8.92 68.16 -17.10
CA GLU A 27 -8.09 68.69 -16.01
C GLU A 27 -8.09 67.76 -14.80
N TYR A 28 -9.24 67.17 -14.43
CA TYR A 28 -9.28 66.16 -13.36
C TYR A 28 -8.42 64.94 -13.68
N LEU A 29 -8.47 64.42 -14.92
CA LEU A 29 -7.67 63.28 -15.33
C LEU A 29 -6.17 63.62 -15.40
N GLN A 30 -5.81 64.85 -15.81
CA GLN A 30 -4.42 65.32 -15.77
C GLN A 30 -3.90 65.46 -14.34
N LEU A 31 -4.67 66.04 -13.42
CA LEU A 31 -4.31 66.13 -12.00
C LEU A 31 -4.15 64.73 -11.37
N ALA A 32 -5.06 63.81 -11.68
CA ALA A 32 -4.95 62.42 -11.25
C ALA A 32 -3.67 61.76 -11.80
N LYS A 33 -3.32 62.01 -13.07
CA LYS A 33 -2.14 61.45 -13.73
C LYS A 33 -0.86 61.98 -13.09
N ILE A 34 -0.76 63.29 -12.91
CA ILE A 34 0.38 63.94 -12.24
C ILE A 34 0.53 63.40 -10.81
N ALA A 35 -0.57 63.24 -10.07
CA ALA A 35 -0.54 62.65 -8.73
C ALA A 35 -0.01 61.20 -8.76
N TYR A 36 -0.45 60.38 -9.71
CA TYR A 36 0.05 59.02 -9.91
C TYR A 36 1.56 58.98 -10.25
N GLU A 37 2.00 59.80 -11.20
CA GLU A 37 3.40 59.89 -11.64
C GLU A 37 4.34 60.37 -10.52
N ASN A 38 3.81 61.13 -9.56
CA ASN A 38 4.54 61.59 -8.38
C ASN A 38 4.34 60.69 -7.14
N GLU A 39 3.83 59.47 -7.34
CA GLU A 39 3.62 58.43 -6.32
C GLU A 39 2.58 58.79 -5.24
N PHE A 40 1.75 59.81 -5.47
CA PHE A 40 0.63 60.19 -4.60
C PHE A 40 -0.65 59.44 -5.00
N TYR A 41 -0.63 58.11 -4.87
CA TYR A 41 -1.71 57.24 -5.35
C TYR A 41 -3.07 57.51 -4.69
N ASP A 42 -3.11 57.80 -3.39
CA ASP A 42 -4.35 58.17 -2.70
C ASP A 42 -4.92 59.49 -3.20
N VAL A 43 -4.06 60.45 -3.55
CA VAL A 43 -4.46 61.75 -4.12
C VAL A 43 -5.00 61.56 -5.54
N SER A 44 -4.34 60.69 -6.34
CA SER A 44 -4.84 60.29 -7.66
C SER A 44 -6.26 59.71 -7.57
N LEU A 45 -6.51 58.78 -6.62
CA LEU A 45 -7.83 58.20 -6.39
C LEU A 45 -8.90 59.22 -5.99
N ARG A 46 -8.55 60.27 -5.22
CA ARG A 46 -9.49 61.34 -4.87
C ARG A 46 -9.92 62.14 -6.10
N TYR A 47 -8.97 62.54 -6.95
CA TYR A 47 -9.28 63.25 -8.19
C TYR A 47 -10.12 62.39 -9.14
N LEU A 48 -9.82 61.10 -9.25
CA LEU A 48 -10.61 60.15 -10.05
C LEU A 48 -12.02 59.93 -9.50
N THR A 49 -12.20 59.94 -8.18
CA THR A 49 -13.52 59.85 -7.55
C THR A 49 -14.36 61.10 -7.83
N GLN A 50 -13.74 62.29 -7.78
CA GLN A 50 -14.41 63.53 -8.16
C GLN A 50 -14.77 63.57 -9.64
N PHE A 51 -13.86 63.11 -10.52
CA PHE A 51 -14.14 62.93 -11.95
C PHE A 51 -15.34 62.01 -12.18
N ASP A 52 -15.36 60.81 -11.57
CA ASP A 52 -16.46 59.84 -11.69
C ASP A 52 -17.81 60.43 -11.24
N SER A 53 -17.79 61.25 -10.18
CA SER A 53 -18.99 61.88 -9.61
C SER A 53 -19.54 63.03 -10.45
N LEU A 54 -18.66 63.84 -11.05
CA LEU A 54 -19.05 65.04 -11.80
C LEU A 54 -19.29 64.75 -13.28
N TYR A 55 -18.63 63.73 -13.84
CA TYR A 55 -18.67 63.40 -15.27
C TYR A 55 -19.00 61.92 -15.51
N PRO A 56 -20.15 61.41 -15.04
CA PRO A 56 -20.45 59.98 -15.08
C PRO A 56 -20.59 59.39 -16.49
N GLN A 57 -20.85 60.22 -17.51
CA GLN A 57 -21.04 59.86 -18.92
C GLN A 57 -19.86 60.30 -19.82
N SER A 58 -18.71 60.70 -19.25
CA SER A 58 -17.54 61.14 -20.01
C SER A 58 -16.99 60.04 -20.92
N GLU A 59 -16.67 60.36 -22.18
CA GLU A 59 -15.97 59.43 -23.08
C GLU A 59 -14.55 59.08 -22.59
N LEU A 60 -13.97 59.90 -21.70
CA LEU A 60 -12.65 59.68 -21.10
C LEU A 60 -12.67 58.76 -19.88
N LYS A 61 -13.85 58.29 -19.47
CA LYS A 61 -13.99 57.40 -18.30
C LYS A 61 -13.18 56.10 -18.38
N PRO A 62 -12.98 55.45 -19.54
CA PRO A 62 -12.08 54.30 -19.64
C PRO A 62 -10.67 54.64 -19.15
N TYR A 63 -10.12 55.77 -19.60
CA TYR A 63 -8.79 56.22 -19.16
C TYR A 63 -8.74 56.51 -17.66
N GLY A 64 -9.78 57.14 -17.11
CA GLY A 64 -9.91 57.35 -15.66
C GLY A 64 -9.92 56.04 -14.88
N LEU A 65 -10.63 55.02 -15.38
CA LEU A 65 -10.68 53.69 -14.77
C LEU A 65 -9.35 52.93 -14.87
N ILE A 66 -8.59 53.08 -15.96
CA ILE A 66 -7.22 52.58 -16.07
C ILE A 66 -6.35 53.19 -14.97
N LEU A 67 -6.34 54.51 -14.85
CA LEU A 67 -5.51 55.21 -13.86
C LEU A 67 -5.91 54.89 -12.42
N LYS A 68 -7.21 54.66 -12.18
CA LYS A 68 -7.76 54.19 -10.91
C LYS A 68 -7.23 52.80 -10.57
N GLY A 69 -7.30 51.88 -11.52
CA GLY A 69 -6.76 50.53 -11.37
C GLY A 69 -5.26 50.52 -11.10
N LEU A 70 -4.48 51.32 -11.84
CA LEU A 70 -3.03 51.45 -11.63
C LEU A 70 -2.69 51.99 -10.24
N SER A 71 -3.40 53.02 -9.76
CA SER A 71 -3.23 53.56 -8.42
C SER A 71 -3.57 52.54 -7.33
N LEU A 72 -4.66 51.77 -7.52
CA LEU A 72 -5.07 50.71 -6.60
C LEU A 72 -4.05 49.57 -6.54
N ARG A 73 -3.45 49.15 -7.66
CA ARG A 73 -2.35 48.16 -7.66
C ARG A 73 -1.15 48.63 -6.85
N LYS A 74 -0.75 49.90 -6.99
CA LYS A 74 0.37 50.47 -6.22
C LYS A 74 0.08 50.54 -4.71
N LEU A 75 -1.19 50.61 -4.33
CA LEU A 75 -1.66 50.52 -2.94
C LEU A 75 -1.95 49.08 -2.49
N ASN A 76 -1.59 48.07 -3.28
CA ASN A 76 -1.85 46.64 -3.03
C ASN A 76 -3.35 46.28 -2.86
N LYS A 77 -4.25 47.08 -3.45
CA LYS A 77 -5.70 46.86 -3.48
C LYS A 77 -6.11 46.15 -4.77
N LEU A 78 -5.64 44.91 -4.92
CA LEU A 78 -5.72 44.14 -6.16
C LEU A 78 -7.17 43.81 -6.60
N PRO A 79 -8.10 43.42 -5.72
CA PRO A 79 -9.49 43.18 -6.13
C PRO A 79 -10.20 44.43 -6.65
N GLU A 80 -9.96 45.59 -6.02
CA GLU A 80 -10.52 46.86 -6.47
C GLU A 80 -9.87 47.33 -7.76
N ALA A 81 -8.56 47.09 -7.94
CA ALA A 81 -7.88 47.35 -9.20
C ALA A 81 -8.48 46.53 -10.34
N LYS A 82 -8.68 45.22 -10.13
CA LYS A 82 -9.37 44.33 -11.08
C LYS A 82 -10.75 44.87 -11.45
N LYS A 83 -11.52 45.33 -10.46
CA LYS A 83 -12.85 45.93 -10.69
C LYS A 83 -12.77 47.20 -11.55
N ALA A 84 -11.78 48.05 -11.32
CA ALA A 84 -11.57 49.26 -12.12
C ALA A 84 -11.24 48.93 -13.58
N PHE A 85 -10.33 47.99 -13.84
CA PHE A 85 -10.00 47.56 -15.20
C PHE A 85 -11.19 46.89 -15.91
N SER A 86 -11.94 46.03 -15.20
CA SER A 86 -13.18 45.45 -15.74
C SER A 86 -14.20 46.53 -16.09
N GLY A 87 -14.32 47.59 -15.29
CA GLY A 87 -15.16 48.73 -15.61
C GLY A 87 -14.75 49.44 -16.89
N SER A 88 -13.45 49.54 -17.16
CA SER A 88 -12.95 50.15 -18.40
C SER A 88 -13.34 49.33 -19.64
N LEU A 89 -13.37 47.99 -19.54
CA LEU A 89 -13.67 47.10 -20.67
C LEU A 89 -15.13 47.16 -21.12
N VAL A 90 -16.05 47.51 -20.22
CA VAL A 90 -17.50 47.51 -20.50
C VAL A 90 -17.99 48.86 -21.08
N TYR A 91 -17.14 49.89 -21.11
CA TYR A 91 -17.61 51.28 -21.19
C TYR A 91 -18.04 51.79 -22.58
N ASN A 92 -17.60 51.20 -23.71
CA ASN A 92 -18.09 51.49 -25.08
C ASN A 92 -17.37 50.56 -26.10
N PRO A 93 -18.03 50.05 -27.16
CA PRO A 93 -17.38 49.39 -28.30
C PRO A 93 -16.13 50.08 -28.89
N GLU A 94 -16.06 51.42 -28.89
CA GLU A 94 -14.92 52.18 -29.47
C GLU A 94 -13.83 52.57 -28.45
N ASN A 95 -13.78 51.94 -27.27
CA ASN A 95 -12.81 52.30 -26.24
C ASN A 95 -11.34 52.08 -26.72
N PRO A 96 -10.51 53.14 -26.86
CA PRO A 96 -9.15 53.01 -27.38
C PRO A 96 -8.17 52.36 -26.38
N TYR A 97 -8.58 52.18 -25.12
CA TYR A 97 -7.78 51.58 -24.06
C TYR A 97 -8.11 50.11 -23.81
N VAL A 98 -8.88 49.45 -24.69
CA VAL A 98 -9.32 48.04 -24.50
C VAL A 98 -8.14 47.08 -24.37
N SER A 99 -7.15 47.16 -25.27
CA SER A 99 -5.97 46.27 -25.22
C SER A 99 -5.13 46.49 -23.95
N GLN A 100 -4.97 47.75 -23.55
CA GLN A 100 -4.28 48.12 -22.30
C GLN A 100 -5.06 47.67 -21.07
N ALA A 101 -6.39 47.79 -21.07
CA ALA A 101 -7.26 47.36 -19.97
C ALA A 101 -7.19 45.84 -19.77
N TYR A 102 -7.25 45.08 -20.86
CA TYR A 102 -7.04 43.63 -20.84
C TYR A 102 -5.65 43.28 -20.28
N TYR A 103 -4.57 43.89 -20.79
CA TYR A 103 -3.22 43.63 -20.28
C TYR A 103 -3.09 43.89 -18.78
N LEU A 104 -3.54 45.06 -18.31
CA LEU A 104 -3.42 45.44 -16.90
C LEU A 104 -4.31 44.60 -15.97
N ARG A 105 -5.49 44.18 -16.44
CA ARG A 105 -6.33 43.22 -15.72
C ARG A 105 -5.68 41.84 -15.67
N GLY A 106 -5.08 41.39 -16.77
CA GLY A 106 -4.33 40.14 -16.85
C GLY A 106 -3.19 40.07 -15.84
N GLU A 107 -2.36 41.12 -15.73
CA GLU A 107 -1.33 41.18 -14.70
C GLU A 107 -1.89 41.22 -13.27
N THR A 108 -3.02 41.88 -13.07
CA THR A 108 -3.70 41.90 -11.76
C THR A 108 -4.22 40.52 -11.41
N ASN A 109 -4.81 39.81 -12.38
CA ASN A 109 -5.28 38.44 -12.24
C ASN A 109 -4.12 37.47 -11.95
N LEU A 110 -2.95 37.63 -12.59
CA LEU A 110 -1.73 36.89 -12.22
C LEU A 110 -1.33 37.14 -10.76
N SER A 111 -1.33 38.40 -10.33
CA SER A 111 -1.00 38.77 -8.95
C SER A 111 -2.00 38.20 -7.94
N LEU A 112 -3.23 37.91 -8.37
CA LEU A 112 -4.30 37.28 -7.59
C LEU A 112 -4.31 35.74 -7.72
N ASN A 113 -3.39 35.13 -8.48
CA ASN A 113 -3.37 33.71 -8.83
C ASN A 113 -4.64 33.21 -9.57
N ILE A 114 -5.30 34.09 -10.33
CA ILE A 114 -6.49 33.78 -11.14
C ILE A 114 -6.05 33.53 -12.59
N PHE A 115 -5.41 32.38 -12.81
CA PHE A 115 -4.68 32.11 -14.06
C PHE A 115 -5.57 31.98 -15.31
N ALA A 116 -6.78 31.44 -15.19
CA ALA A 116 -7.69 31.29 -16.34
C ALA A 116 -8.14 32.65 -16.88
N GLU A 117 -8.57 33.56 -16.01
CA GLU A 117 -8.93 34.93 -16.42
C GLU A 117 -7.71 35.72 -16.91
N ALA A 118 -6.53 35.50 -16.30
CA ALA A 118 -5.29 36.12 -16.77
C ALA A 118 -4.94 35.67 -18.20
N GLU A 119 -5.07 34.39 -18.50
CA GLU A 119 -4.88 33.85 -19.85
C GLU A 119 -5.81 34.52 -20.87
N ASP A 120 -7.10 34.58 -20.57
CA ASP A 120 -8.09 35.21 -21.45
C ASP A 120 -7.77 36.69 -21.66
N ASP A 121 -7.38 37.39 -20.60
CA ASP A 121 -7.00 38.79 -20.64
C ASP A 121 -5.76 39.04 -21.52
N PHE A 122 -4.68 38.27 -21.36
CA PHE A 122 -3.50 38.46 -22.21
C PHE A 122 -3.77 38.11 -23.67
N ARG A 123 -4.55 37.06 -23.93
CA ARG A 123 -4.95 36.67 -25.30
C ARG A 123 -5.77 37.79 -25.94
N ASN A 124 -6.74 38.35 -25.22
CA ASN A 124 -7.56 39.47 -25.70
C ASN A 124 -6.72 40.73 -25.93
N ALA A 125 -5.77 41.03 -25.03
CA ALA A 125 -4.85 42.16 -25.20
C ALA A 125 -4.05 42.02 -26.51
N LEU A 126 -3.44 40.84 -26.74
CA LEU A 126 -2.64 40.57 -27.94
C LEU A 126 -3.45 40.66 -29.25
N ASN A 127 -4.73 40.32 -29.20
CA ASN A 127 -5.66 40.33 -30.35
C ASN A 127 -6.29 41.71 -30.62
N THR A 128 -6.26 42.64 -29.66
CA THR A 128 -6.95 43.96 -29.75
C THR A 128 -5.99 45.13 -30.03
N GLY A 129 -4.85 44.86 -30.67
CA GLY A 129 -3.90 45.90 -31.07
C GLY A 129 -3.06 46.47 -29.91
N LEU A 130 -2.63 45.62 -28.98
CA LEU A 130 -1.66 46.02 -27.93
C LEU A 130 -0.35 46.55 -28.55
N ALA A 131 0.15 47.67 -28.01
CA ALA A 131 1.39 48.32 -28.45
C ALA A 131 2.58 47.36 -28.45
N GLU A 132 3.39 47.39 -29.51
CA GLU A 132 4.50 46.45 -29.75
C GLU A 132 5.47 46.34 -28.56
N GLU A 133 5.77 47.45 -27.90
CA GLU A 133 6.64 47.50 -26.72
C GLU A 133 6.11 46.69 -25.52
N THR A 134 4.78 46.52 -25.42
CA THR A 134 4.11 45.81 -24.31
C THR A 134 3.83 44.35 -24.65
N ARG A 135 3.85 43.98 -25.93
CA ARG A 135 3.55 42.62 -26.38
C ARG A 135 4.46 41.56 -25.75
N PRO A 136 5.79 41.75 -25.59
CA PRO A 136 6.64 40.77 -24.93
C PRO A 136 6.18 40.44 -23.51
N ALA A 137 5.81 41.44 -22.71
CA ALA A 137 5.30 41.24 -21.35
C ALA A 137 3.94 40.52 -21.34
N ALA A 138 3.08 40.80 -22.32
CA ALA A 138 1.80 40.11 -22.47
C ALA A 138 1.99 38.63 -22.86
N TYR A 139 2.93 38.32 -23.76
CA TYR A 139 3.30 36.93 -24.10
C TYR A 139 3.86 36.18 -22.88
N GLN A 140 4.74 36.80 -22.10
CA GLN A 140 5.25 36.23 -20.86
C GLN A 140 4.12 35.98 -19.84
N GLY A 141 3.20 36.93 -19.68
CA GLY A 141 2.04 36.78 -18.80
C GLY A 141 1.11 35.64 -19.23
N LEU A 142 0.91 35.48 -20.54
CA LEU A 142 0.14 34.38 -21.11
C LEU A 142 0.81 33.02 -20.86
N LEU A 143 2.11 32.90 -21.16
CA LEU A 143 2.89 31.69 -20.89
C LEU A 143 2.89 31.34 -19.40
N THR A 144 3.05 32.33 -18.53
CA THR A 144 2.97 32.15 -17.08
C THR A 144 1.61 31.62 -16.64
N SER A 145 0.52 32.18 -17.20
CA SER A 145 -0.85 31.77 -16.90
C SER A 145 -1.12 30.33 -17.34
N GLN A 146 -0.66 29.94 -18.53
CA GLN A 146 -0.82 28.59 -19.07
C GLN A 146 0.06 27.57 -18.34
N ALA A 147 1.30 27.92 -18.00
CA ALA A 147 2.19 27.08 -17.23
C ALA A 147 1.61 26.76 -15.84
N ASN A 148 1.08 27.75 -15.13
CA ASN A 148 0.44 27.54 -13.83
C ASN A 148 -0.84 26.70 -13.91
N GLN A 149 -1.52 26.70 -15.05
CA GLN A 149 -2.67 25.84 -15.32
C GLN A 149 -2.28 24.43 -15.82
N GLY A 150 -1.00 24.16 -16.09
CA GLY A 150 -0.58 22.90 -16.72
C GLY A 150 -1.16 22.73 -18.13
N LYS A 151 -1.22 23.82 -18.91
CA LYS A 151 -1.62 23.84 -20.33
C LYS A 151 -0.39 23.83 -21.24
N PHE A 152 0.33 22.71 -21.28
CA PHE A 152 1.61 22.60 -21.98
C PHE A 152 1.51 22.85 -23.50
N PHE A 153 0.52 22.30 -24.19
CA PHE A 153 0.40 22.42 -25.65
C PHE A 153 0.07 23.85 -26.08
N GLU A 154 -0.75 24.53 -25.30
CA GLU A 154 -1.09 25.93 -25.49
C GLU A 154 0.13 26.82 -25.25
N ALA A 155 0.87 26.58 -24.15
CA ALA A 155 2.11 27.30 -23.86
C ALA A 155 3.16 27.10 -24.96
N LEU A 156 3.29 25.88 -25.47
CA LEU A 156 4.19 25.54 -26.58
C LEU A 156 3.84 26.30 -27.86
N THR A 157 2.55 26.40 -28.18
CA THR A 157 2.06 27.13 -29.36
C THR A 157 2.36 28.62 -29.25
N VAL A 158 2.02 29.22 -28.11
CA VAL A 158 2.28 30.64 -27.82
C VAL A 158 3.78 30.95 -27.88
N LEU A 159 4.61 30.06 -27.34
CA LEU A 159 6.06 30.24 -27.35
C LEU A 159 6.61 30.19 -28.78
N ALA A 160 6.18 29.22 -29.60
CA ALA A 160 6.62 29.10 -30.99
C ALA A 160 6.23 30.33 -31.83
N GLU A 161 5.03 30.88 -31.63
CA GLU A 161 4.59 32.12 -32.28
C GLU A 161 5.46 33.31 -31.86
N TRP A 162 5.78 33.42 -30.58
CA TRP A 162 6.57 34.53 -30.04
C TRP A 162 8.03 34.46 -30.51
N GLU A 163 8.66 33.30 -30.44
CA GLU A 163 10.02 33.05 -30.91
C GLU A 163 10.17 33.17 -32.44
N GLY A 164 9.09 32.90 -33.20
CA GLY A 164 9.07 33.14 -34.64
C GLY A 164 9.19 34.63 -34.99
N LYS A 165 8.61 35.50 -34.17
CA LYS A 165 8.68 36.96 -34.32
C LYS A 165 9.93 37.58 -33.69
N HIS A 166 10.50 36.89 -32.70
CA HIS A 166 11.68 37.31 -31.95
C HIS A 166 12.73 36.19 -31.89
N PRO A 167 13.45 35.92 -33.00
CA PRO A 167 14.42 34.83 -33.06
C PRO A 167 15.52 34.89 -31.99
N GLU A 168 15.85 36.09 -31.50
CA GLU A 168 16.80 36.34 -30.42
C GLU A 168 16.37 35.77 -29.06
N LEU A 169 15.07 35.48 -28.89
CA LEU A 169 14.50 34.97 -27.64
C LEU A 169 14.37 33.43 -27.61
N LYS A 170 14.70 32.74 -28.70
CA LYS A 170 14.65 31.26 -28.80
C LYS A 170 15.45 30.53 -27.73
N GLU A 171 16.48 31.19 -27.18
CA GLU A 171 17.30 30.64 -26.11
C GLU A 171 17.11 31.36 -24.76
N SER A 172 15.98 32.05 -24.57
CA SER A 172 15.62 32.67 -23.30
C SER A 172 15.50 31.62 -22.19
N SER A 173 16.28 31.79 -21.11
CA SER A 173 16.21 30.94 -19.93
C SER A 173 14.84 31.02 -19.23
N GLU A 174 14.17 32.17 -19.32
CA GLU A 174 12.83 32.37 -18.76
C GLU A 174 11.79 31.51 -19.50
N ASN A 175 11.82 31.53 -20.82
CA ASN A 175 10.88 30.80 -21.67
C ASN A 175 11.01 29.29 -21.46
N ARG A 176 12.25 28.80 -21.40
CA ARG A 176 12.53 27.39 -21.07
C ARG A 176 11.95 27.00 -19.72
N ARG A 177 12.20 27.80 -18.67
CA ARG A 177 11.67 27.53 -17.32
C ARG A 177 10.14 27.47 -17.30
N MET A 178 9.46 28.38 -17.99
CA MET A 178 7.99 28.37 -18.08
C MET A 178 7.47 27.12 -18.79
N LEU A 179 8.10 26.73 -19.91
CA LEU A 179 7.71 25.53 -20.66
C LEU A 179 7.92 24.25 -19.83
N ILE A 180 9.03 24.16 -19.10
CA ILE A 180 9.32 23.03 -18.19
C ILE A 180 8.27 22.97 -17.08
N SER A 181 7.96 24.10 -16.44
CA SER A 181 6.93 24.12 -15.40
C SER A 181 5.54 23.73 -15.93
N ALA A 182 5.20 24.15 -17.15
CA ALA A 182 3.96 23.74 -17.80
C ALA A 182 3.93 22.22 -18.03
N ALA A 183 5.02 21.67 -18.56
CA ALA A 183 5.19 20.24 -18.82
C ALA A 183 5.08 19.41 -17.54
N GLU A 184 5.78 19.80 -16.47
CA GLU A 184 5.74 19.11 -15.18
C GLU A 184 4.32 19.03 -14.62
N ARG A 185 3.58 20.15 -14.63
CA ARG A 185 2.19 20.18 -14.14
C ARG A 185 1.26 19.37 -15.02
N SER A 186 1.39 19.48 -16.34
CA SER A 186 0.59 18.66 -17.27
C SER A 186 0.87 17.16 -17.10
N ILE A 187 2.14 16.78 -16.91
CA ILE A 187 2.56 15.40 -16.69
C ILE A 187 2.02 14.90 -15.34
N ALA A 188 2.12 15.69 -14.27
CA ALA A 188 1.57 15.34 -12.97
C ALA A 188 0.06 15.10 -13.04
N ALA A 189 -0.68 15.98 -13.72
CA ALA A 189 -2.12 15.80 -13.96
C ALA A 189 -2.42 14.54 -14.79
N ALA A 190 -1.63 14.29 -15.84
CA ALA A 190 -1.77 13.10 -16.67
C ALA A 190 -1.48 11.80 -15.90
N LEU A 191 -0.46 11.77 -15.05
CA LEU A 191 -0.17 10.64 -14.16
C LEU A 191 -1.32 10.36 -13.19
N ASN A 192 -1.90 11.40 -12.59
CA ASN A 192 -3.07 11.25 -11.72
C ASN A 192 -4.29 10.69 -12.48
N ALA A 193 -4.46 11.09 -13.73
CA ALA A 193 -5.49 10.57 -14.63
C ALA A 193 -5.14 9.20 -15.26
N LYS A 194 -3.92 8.67 -15.01
CA LYS A 194 -3.35 7.48 -15.67
C LYS A 194 -3.33 7.59 -17.21
N ASP A 195 -3.21 8.81 -17.73
CA ASP A 195 -3.06 9.09 -19.16
C ASP A 195 -1.57 9.05 -19.55
N PHE A 196 -1.02 7.84 -19.64
CA PHE A 196 0.40 7.64 -19.95
C PHE A 196 0.77 8.09 -21.36
N ALA A 197 -0.16 8.01 -22.33
CA ALA A 197 0.05 8.50 -23.68
C ALA A 197 0.36 10.01 -23.68
N LYS A 198 -0.38 10.79 -22.87
CA LYS A 198 -0.10 12.22 -22.68
C LYS A 198 1.23 12.47 -21.97
N VAL A 199 1.60 11.66 -20.98
CA VAL A 199 2.93 11.73 -20.33
C VAL A 199 4.05 11.54 -21.36
N HIS A 200 3.98 10.50 -22.18
CA HIS A 200 4.97 10.21 -23.22
C HIS A 200 5.03 11.29 -24.29
N THR A 201 3.87 11.81 -24.70
CA THR A 201 3.80 12.89 -25.69
C THR A 201 4.48 14.16 -25.18
N ILE A 202 4.13 14.61 -23.97
CA ILE A 202 4.68 15.85 -23.39
C ILE A 202 6.17 15.69 -23.11
N SER A 203 6.56 14.60 -22.44
CA SER A 203 7.98 14.36 -22.12
C SER A 203 8.82 14.19 -23.39
N GLY A 204 8.31 13.51 -24.42
CA GLY A 204 8.99 13.37 -25.71
C GLY A 204 9.22 14.69 -26.41
N ILE A 205 8.21 15.58 -26.45
CA ILE A 205 8.34 16.91 -27.05
C ILE A 205 9.41 17.72 -26.32
N ILE A 206 9.30 17.84 -24.99
CA ILE A 206 10.19 18.74 -24.25
C ILE A 206 11.64 18.24 -24.19
N LEU A 207 11.85 16.92 -24.08
CA LEU A 207 13.20 16.33 -24.10
C LEU A 207 13.87 16.48 -25.47
N ASN A 208 13.11 16.49 -26.57
CA ASN A 208 13.64 16.73 -27.91
C ASN A 208 13.96 18.22 -28.15
N GLN A 209 13.16 19.13 -27.58
CA GLN A 209 13.41 20.57 -27.72
C GLN A 209 14.61 21.04 -26.90
N LEU A 210 14.81 20.46 -25.72
CA LEU A 210 15.84 20.87 -24.76
C LEU A 210 16.77 19.67 -24.44
N PRO A 211 17.51 19.16 -25.43
CA PRO A 211 18.31 17.96 -25.24
C PRO A 211 19.40 18.19 -24.19
N SER A 212 19.52 17.25 -23.24
CA SER A 212 20.53 17.25 -22.18
C SER A 212 20.43 18.39 -21.15
N ASP A 213 19.30 19.11 -21.07
CA ASP A 213 19.07 20.08 -20.00
C ASP A 213 18.79 19.33 -18.68
N PRO A 214 19.63 19.48 -17.64
CA PRO A 214 19.45 18.75 -16.39
C PRO A 214 18.17 19.12 -15.63
N SER A 215 17.57 20.29 -15.91
CA SER A 215 16.28 20.66 -15.32
C SER A 215 15.12 19.76 -15.78
N LEU A 216 15.33 18.93 -16.81
CA LEU A 216 14.37 17.93 -17.29
C LEU A 216 14.48 16.58 -16.58
N ASP A 217 15.38 16.42 -15.63
CA ASP A 217 15.55 15.13 -14.93
C ASP A 217 14.30 14.77 -14.10
N ARG A 218 13.55 15.76 -13.61
CA ARG A 218 12.24 15.54 -12.96
C ARG A 218 11.18 15.03 -13.93
N ILE A 219 11.11 15.60 -15.13
CA ILE A 219 10.25 15.13 -16.23
C ILE A 219 10.65 13.70 -16.65
N SER A 220 11.95 13.44 -16.76
CA SER A 220 12.50 12.12 -17.06
C SER A 220 12.14 11.10 -15.97
N TYR A 221 12.19 11.50 -14.69
CA TYR A 221 11.75 10.69 -13.57
C TYR A 221 10.25 10.36 -13.67
N TYR A 222 9.39 11.32 -13.99
CA TYR A 222 7.96 11.08 -14.21
C TYR A 222 7.69 10.12 -15.37
N ARG A 223 8.40 10.28 -16.50
CA ARG A 223 8.32 9.36 -17.64
C ARG A 223 8.74 7.94 -17.25
N ALA A 224 9.84 7.80 -16.52
CA ALA A 224 10.31 6.50 -16.04
C ALA A 224 9.30 5.81 -15.11
N ASN A 225 8.62 6.58 -14.26
CA ASN A 225 7.52 6.04 -13.44
C ASN A 225 6.31 5.61 -14.28
N ALA A 226 5.94 6.36 -15.32
CA ALA A 226 4.88 5.95 -16.25
C ALA A 226 5.23 4.62 -16.94
N LEU A 227 6.45 4.50 -17.48
CA LEU A 227 6.95 3.25 -18.07
C LEU A 227 6.86 2.07 -17.10
N LEU A 228 7.20 2.29 -15.83
CA LEU A 228 7.12 1.26 -14.80
C LEU A 228 5.66 0.81 -14.56
N GLN A 229 4.71 1.75 -14.51
CA GLN A 229 3.29 1.44 -14.34
C GLN A 229 2.68 0.72 -15.56
N GLU A 230 3.19 0.97 -16.75
CA GLU A 230 2.82 0.27 -17.99
C GLU A 230 3.46 -1.13 -18.10
N GLY A 231 4.37 -1.50 -17.19
CA GLY A 231 5.10 -2.77 -17.24
C GLY A 231 6.32 -2.75 -18.17
N ASN A 232 6.72 -1.58 -18.70
CA ASN A 232 7.93 -1.39 -19.50
C ASN A 232 9.18 -1.29 -18.59
N ILE A 233 9.44 -2.36 -17.82
CA ILE A 233 10.40 -2.36 -16.70
C ILE A 233 11.84 -2.05 -17.16
N GLU A 234 12.30 -2.58 -18.29
CA GLU A 234 13.69 -2.33 -18.75
C GLU A 234 13.92 -0.88 -19.19
N ALA A 235 12.95 -0.29 -19.89
CA ALA A 235 13.02 1.11 -20.30
C ALA A 235 13.02 2.03 -19.07
N ALA A 236 12.10 1.79 -18.12
CA ALA A 236 12.05 2.51 -16.85
C ALA A 236 13.38 2.39 -16.08
N ARG A 237 13.92 1.17 -15.98
CA ARG A 237 15.19 0.90 -15.30
C ARG A 237 16.35 1.66 -15.94
N SER A 238 16.44 1.67 -17.27
CA SER A 238 17.47 2.42 -17.99
C SER A 238 17.39 3.92 -17.68
N ASP A 239 16.19 4.50 -17.70
CA ASP A 239 15.97 5.90 -17.36
C ASP A 239 16.38 6.20 -15.91
N PHE A 240 15.95 5.38 -14.94
CA PHE A 240 16.34 5.57 -13.54
C PHE A 240 17.85 5.43 -13.32
N LEU A 241 18.55 4.54 -14.03
CA LEU A 241 20.00 4.41 -13.93
C LEU A 241 20.72 5.70 -14.37
N ARG A 242 20.25 6.37 -15.42
CA ARG A 242 20.77 7.68 -15.85
C ARG A 242 20.55 8.74 -14.77
N LEU A 243 19.36 8.77 -14.19
CA LEU A 243 18.93 9.76 -13.19
C LEU A 243 19.72 9.70 -11.87
N ARG A 244 20.46 8.61 -11.61
CA ARG A 244 21.39 8.54 -10.47
C ARG A 244 22.52 9.57 -10.52
N SER A 245 22.82 10.10 -11.71
CA SER A 245 23.86 11.12 -11.93
C SER A 245 23.28 12.52 -12.11
N SER A 246 21.98 12.70 -11.81
CA SER A 246 21.33 14.01 -11.90
C SER A 246 22.00 15.03 -10.96
N PRO A 247 22.21 16.28 -11.42
CA PRO A 247 22.69 17.35 -10.55
C PRO A 247 21.63 17.89 -9.59
N ASP A 248 20.34 17.59 -9.80
CA ASP A 248 19.27 17.88 -8.83
C ASP A 248 19.39 16.90 -7.66
N PRO A 249 19.71 17.34 -6.42
CA PRO A 249 19.92 16.45 -5.28
C PRO A 249 18.68 15.65 -4.88
N GLU A 250 17.48 16.07 -5.29
CA GLU A 250 16.23 15.36 -4.99
C GLU A 250 16.03 14.10 -5.87
N ILE A 251 16.63 14.08 -7.07
CA ILE A 251 16.34 13.05 -8.08
C ILE A 251 17.09 11.72 -7.84
N PRO A 252 18.41 11.69 -7.56
CA PRO A 252 19.13 10.43 -7.37
C PRO A 252 18.56 9.53 -6.27
N PRO A 253 18.15 10.03 -5.08
CA PRO A 253 17.52 9.21 -4.05
C PRO A 253 16.19 8.59 -4.52
N LEU A 254 15.35 9.35 -5.22
CA LEU A 254 14.08 8.86 -5.77
C LEU A 254 14.30 7.80 -6.85
N ALA A 255 15.28 8.02 -7.75
CA ALA A 255 15.65 7.06 -8.77
C ALA A 255 16.21 5.77 -8.16
N ASN A 256 17.08 5.89 -7.15
CA ASN A 256 17.58 4.74 -6.40
C ASN A 256 16.45 3.96 -5.72
N PHE A 257 15.48 4.64 -5.09
CA PHE A 257 14.31 3.97 -4.52
C PHE A 257 13.57 3.13 -5.57
N ARG A 258 13.29 3.70 -6.74
CA ARG A 258 12.60 2.98 -7.83
C ARG A 258 13.45 1.84 -8.42
N LEU A 259 14.76 2.00 -8.51
CA LEU A 259 15.66 0.90 -8.89
C LEU A 259 15.65 -0.23 -7.87
N ALA A 260 15.48 0.08 -6.58
CA ALA A 260 15.31 -0.91 -5.53
C ALA A 260 13.98 -1.66 -5.69
N ASP A 261 12.87 -0.96 -5.94
CA ASP A 261 11.57 -1.56 -6.27
C ASP A 261 11.68 -2.54 -7.46
N ILE A 262 12.37 -2.11 -8.53
CA ILE A 262 12.61 -2.93 -9.73
C ILE A 262 13.51 -4.14 -9.42
N SER A 263 14.54 -3.97 -8.59
CA SER A 263 15.42 -5.07 -8.20
C SER A 263 14.66 -6.10 -7.37
N LEU A 264 13.78 -5.64 -6.47
CA LEU A 264 12.93 -6.48 -5.65
C LEU A 264 11.94 -7.30 -6.48
N SER A 265 11.30 -6.71 -7.49
CA SER A 265 10.38 -7.44 -8.39
C SER A 265 11.10 -8.53 -9.19
N ARG A 266 12.40 -8.36 -9.47
CA ARG A 266 13.27 -9.36 -10.09
C ARG A 266 13.86 -10.38 -9.12
N LYS A 267 13.52 -10.29 -7.83
CA LYS A 267 14.10 -11.09 -6.73
C LYS A 267 15.61 -10.87 -6.55
N ASP A 268 16.18 -9.80 -7.11
CA ASP A 268 17.54 -9.34 -6.82
C ASP A 268 17.55 -8.59 -5.47
N TYR A 269 17.54 -9.35 -4.38
CA TYR A 269 17.51 -8.79 -3.04
C TYR A 269 18.79 -8.00 -2.71
N ALA A 270 19.94 -8.42 -3.23
CA ALA A 270 21.20 -7.71 -2.99
C ALA A 270 21.21 -6.33 -3.66
N GLY A 271 20.76 -6.26 -4.92
CA GLY A 271 20.55 -5.00 -5.63
C GLY A 271 19.52 -4.10 -4.93
N ALA A 272 18.39 -4.67 -4.50
CA ALA A 272 17.35 -3.93 -3.79
C ALA A 272 17.88 -3.30 -2.50
N ILE A 273 18.57 -4.06 -1.65
CA ILE A 273 19.17 -3.55 -0.41
C ILE A 273 20.16 -2.42 -0.70
N ARG A 274 21.05 -2.59 -1.69
CA ARG A 274 22.02 -1.57 -2.07
C ARG A 274 21.32 -0.27 -2.46
N TYR A 275 20.35 -0.33 -3.36
CA TYR A 275 19.67 0.86 -3.85
C TYR A 275 18.80 1.55 -2.79
N TYR A 276 18.11 0.79 -1.92
CA TYR A 276 17.39 1.40 -0.80
C TYR A 276 18.32 2.10 0.19
N ARG A 277 19.48 1.53 0.51
CA ARG A 277 20.49 2.19 1.36
C ARG A 277 21.00 3.47 0.73
N GLU A 278 21.34 3.45 -0.56
CA GLU A 278 21.76 4.67 -1.24
C GLU A 278 20.65 5.74 -1.28
N ALA A 279 19.38 5.33 -1.40
CA ALA A 279 18.25 6.25 -1.32
C ALA A 279 18.10 6.87 0.08
N GLU A 280 18.24 6.05 1.14
CA GLU A 280 18.23 6.52 2.53
C GLU A 280 19.38 7.49 2.81
N GLU A 281 20.61 7.13 2.44
CA GLU A 281 21.83 7.88 2.73
C GLU A 281 21.88 9.23 2.01
N LYS A 282 21.46 9.27 0.75
CA LYS A 282 21.59 10.48 -0.10
C LYS A 282 20.39 11.42 -0.01
N SER A 283 19.24 10.94 0.45
CA SER A 283 18.06 11.79 0.56
C SER A 283 18.23 12.88 1.64
N THR A 284 17.64 14.04 1.42
CA THR A 284 17.36 15.03 2.49
C THR A 284 15.90 14.97 2.94
N ASP A 285 15.02 14.36 2.14
CA ASP A 285 13.61 14.16 2.44
C ASP A 285 13.42 13.02 3.44
N ALA A 286 12.79 13.33 4.58
CA ALA A 286 12.49 12.41 5.66
C ALA A 286 11.53 11.29 5.22
N GLU A 287 10.58 11.57 4.30
CA GLU A 287 9.61 10.59 3.83
C GLU A 287 10.27 9.55 2.92
N VAL A 288 11.18 9.97 2.05
CA VAL A 288 11.97 9.05 1.22
C VAL A 288 12.84 8.15 2.12
N LYS A 289 13.46 8.71 3.16
CA LYS A 289 14.24 7.93 4.15
C LYS A 289 13.37 6.92 4.88
N ALA A 290 12.23 7.35 5.41
CA ALA A 290 11.32 6.50 6.15
C ALA A 290 10.78 5.36 5.28
N ALA A 291 10.41 5.66 4.03
CA ALA A 291 9.97 4.65 3.07
C ALA A 291 11.10 3.65 2.75
N ALA A 292 12.33 4.11 2.54
CA ALA A 292 13.47 3.23 2.23
C ALA A 292 13.78 2.31 3.42
N ARG A 293 13.77 2.86 4.64
CA ARG A 293 13.92 2.10 5.89
C ARG A 293 12.84 1.05 6.05
N PHE A 294 11.58 1.38 5.79
CA PHE A 294 10.48 0.41 5.84
C PHE A 294 10.73 -0.78 4.89
N GLN A 295 11.20 -0.52 3.67
CA GLN A 295 11.53 -1.58 2.72
C GLN A 295 12.76 -2.41 3.16
N LEU A 296 13.79 -1.76 3.69
CA LEU A 296 14.95 -2.43 4.27
C LEU A 296 14.57 -3.32 5.46
N GLY A 297 13.67 -2.86 6.33
CA GLY A 297 13.13 -3.65 7.44
C GLY A 297 12.34 -4.87 6.97
N THR A 298 11.55 -4.70 5.91
CA THR A 298 10.79 -5.80 5.28
C THR A 298 11.74 -6.86 4.69
N LEU A 299 12.82 -6.42 4.04
CA LEU A 299 13.85 -7.31 3.50
C LEU A 299 14.64 -8.03 4.60
N ALA A 300 15.02 -7.32 5.66
CA ALA A 300 15.70 -7.90 6.82
C ALA A 300 14.82 -8.96 7.50
N ARG A 301 13.53 -8.67 7.70
CA ARG A 301 12.56 -9.63 8.26
C ARG A 301 12.43 -10.88 7.40
N LYS A 302 12.39 -10.72 6.07
CA LYS A 302 12.36 -11.84 5.12
C LYS A 302 13.64 -12.69 5.19
N ALA A 303 14.78 -12.06 5.45
CA ALA A 303 16.06 -12.74 5.68
C ALA A 303 16.19 -13.32 7.11
N GLN A 304 15.14 -13.23 7.93
CA GLN A 304 15.13 -13.61 9.35
C GLN A 304 16.12 -12.83 10.23
N ASP A 305 16.66 -11.72 9.73
CA ASP A 305 17.38 -10.73 10.54
C ASP A 305 16.36 -9.85 11.27
N TYR A 306 15.80 -10.41 12.34
CA TYR A 306 14.80 -9.71 13.14
C TYR A 306 15.36 -8.49 13.86
N ALA A 307 16.64 -8.51 14.25
CA ALA A 307 17.28 -7.38 14.92
C ALA A 307 17.36 -6.16 13.99
N GLY A 308 17.88 -6.35 12.78
CA GLY A 308 17.93 -5.29 11.77
C GLY A 308 16.53 -4.83 11.36
N ALA A 309 15.58 -5.75 11.21
CA ALA A 309 14.20 -5.42 10.86
C ALA A 309 13.54 -4.51 11.91
N LEU A 310 13.68 -4.84 13.20
CA LEU A 310 13.16 -4.02 14.30
C LEU A 310 13.75 -2.60 14.29
N GLU A 311 15.05 -2.47 14.06
CA GLU A 311 15.71 -1.16 13.98
C GLU A 311 15.16 -0.32 12.82
N TYR A 312 15.07 -0.91 11.62
CA TYR A 312 14.58 -0.20 10.44
C TYR A 312 13.10 0.21 10.57
N PHE A 313 12.23 -0.67 11.07
CA PHE A 313 10.82 -0.33 11.27
C PHE A 313 10.63 0.74 12.36
N GLN A 314 11.43 0.71 13.43
CA GLN A 314 11.39 1.73 14.46
C GLN A 314 11.79 3.11 13.92
N LYS A 315 12.86 3.18 13.10
CA LYS A 315 13.27 4.42 12.44
C LYS A 315 12.19 4.91 11.46
N ALA A 316 11.68 4.02 10.60
CA ALA A 316 10.61 4.36 9.66
C ALA A 316 9.34 4.91 10.36
N LEU A 317 8.97 4.34 11.50
CA LEU A 317 7.85 4.82 12.32
C LEU A 317 8.10 6.20 12.93
N GLY A 318 9.34 6.49 13.36
CA GLY A 318 9.70 7.74 14.02
C GLY A 318 9.93 8.91 13.06
N ASP A 319 10.47 8.65 11.87
CA ASP A 319 10.85 9.71 10.92
C ASP A 319 9.73 10.10 9.96
N SER A 320 8.77 9.20 9.73
CA SER A 320 7.62 9.45 8.85
C SER A 320 6.61 10.39 9.50
N THR A 321 6.11 11.36 8.73
CA THR A 321 4.91 12.15 9.08
C THR A 321 3.63 11.59 8.45
N GLN A 322 3.76 10.62 7.55
CA GLN A 322 2.63 10.02 6.82
C GLN A 322 1.94 8.94 7.67
N PRO A 323 0.64 9.11 8.03
CA PRO A 323 -0.08 8.14 8.86
C PRO A 323 -0.11 6.73 8.26
N SER A 324 -0.22 6.61 6.94
CA SER A 324 -0.28 5.31 6.25
C SER A 324 1.04 4.52 6.33
N LEU A 325 2.19 5.21 6.37
CA LEU A 325 3.49 4.57 6.57
C LEU A 325 3.72 4.27 8.05
N GLN A 326 3.32 5.16 8.95
CA GLN A 326 3.39 4.90 10.40
C GLN A 326 2.55 3.69 10.81
N GLU A 327 1.34 3.55 10.25
CA GLU A 327 0.46 2.40 10.44
C GLU A 327 1.17 1.11 10.04
N LYS A 328 1.65 1.02 8.80
CA LYS A 328 2.37 -0.16 8.29
C LYS A 328 3.62 -0.47 9.11
N ALA A 329 4.43 0.54 9.43
CA ALA A 329 5.66 0.38 10.19
C ALA A 329 5.39 -0.14 11.61
N LEU A 330 4.38 0.39 12.31
CA LEU A 330 4.04 -0.07 13.66
C LEU A 330 3.50 -1.52 13.65
N PHE A 331 2.67 -1.87 12.66
CA PHE A 331 2.15 -3.23 12.53
C PHE A 331 3.27 -4.24 12.24
N GLU A 332 4.17 -3.93 11.29
CA GLU A 332 5.32 -4.78 10.97
C GLU A 332 6.34 -4.83 12.13
N LEU A 333 6.52 -3.75 12.88
CA LEU A 333 7.37 -3.72 14.08
C LEU A 333 6.82 -4.68 15.17
N ALA A 334 5.50 -4.66 15.39
CA ALA A 334 4.84 -5.57 16.32
C ALA A 334 4.97 -7.03 15.86
N GLY A 335 4.70 -7.30 14.58
CA GLY A 335 4.84 -8.63 13.99
C GLY A 335 6.27 -9.15 14.00
N THR A 336 7.25 -8.29 13.76
CA THR A 336 8.67 -8.66 13.84
C THR A 336 9.07 -8.99 15.27
N SER A 337 8.56 -8.24 16.26
CA SER A 337 8.79 -8.54 17.69
C SER A 337 8.18 -9.89 18.08
N PHE A 338 7.02 -10.23 17.53
CA PHE A 338 6.41 -11.55 17.73
C PHE A 338 7.27 -12.67 17.14
N LEU A 339 7.73 -12.49 15.88
CA LEU A 339 8.56 -13.47 15.18
C LEU A 339 9.93 -13.67 15.84
N SER A 340 10.50 -12.62 16.45
CA SER A 340 11.75 -12.72 17.21
C SER A 340 11.58 -13.38 18.58
N GLY A 341 10.35 -13.77 18.97
CA GLY A 341 10.03 -14.36 20.26
C GLY A 341 9.86 -13.36 21.41
N ASP A 342 9.97 -12.05 21.14
CA ASP A 342 9.69 -11.00 22.14
C ASP A 342 8.18 -10.72 22.18
N TYR A 343 7.44 -11.71 22.67
CA TYR A 343 6.00 -11.65 22.78
C TYR A 343 5.51 -10.53 23.71
N GLN A 344 6.33 -10.15 24.70
CA GLN A 344 5.97 -9.07 25.62
C GLN A 344 5.97 -7.73 24.90
N LYS A 345 7.02 -7.43 24.12
CA LYS A 345 7.08 -6.24 23.28
C LYS A 345 6.01 -6.27 22.18
N ALA A 346 5.80 -7.43 21.55
CA ALA A 346 4.76 -7.59 20.53
C ALA A 346 3.36 -7.22 21.06
N ALA A 347 2.97 -7.74 22.23
CA ALA A 347 1.67 -7.43 22.84
C ALA A 347 1.50 -5.93 23.14
N ILE A 348 2.55 -5.25 23.60
CA ILE A 348 2.54 -3.80 23.84
C ILE A 348 2.35 -3.04 22.53
N LEU A 349 3.11 -3.39 21.49
CA LEU A 349 3.05 -2.71 20.19
C LEU A 349 1.72 -2.94 19.47
N TYR A 350 1.12 -4.13 19.53
CA TYR A 350 -0.20 -4.38 18.96
C TYR A 350 -1.31 -3.60 19.67
N ARG A 351 -1.17 -3.40 20.98
CA ARG A 351 -2.07 -2.52 21.74
C ARG A 351 -1.89 -1.06 21.35
N GLU A 352 -0.66 -0.60 21.22
CA GLU A 352 -0.36 0.75 20.72
C GLU A 352 -0.96 0.95 19.32
N PHE A 353 -0.79 -0.03 18.44
CA PHE A 353 -1.36 -0.01 17.09
C PHE A 353 -2.87 0.22 17.11
N ARG A 354 -3.61 -0.57 17.90
CA ARG A 354 -5.07 -0.41 18.02
C ARG A 354 -5.48 0.91 18.68
N SER A 355 -4.61 1.51 19.50
CA SER A 355 -4.85 2.82 20.09
C SER A 355 -4.62 3.97 19.11
N ARG A 356 -3.59 3.87 18.26
CA ARG A 356 -3.22 4.91 17.29
C ARG A 356 -4.02 4.83 15.99
N PHE A 357 -4.36 3.61 15.57
CA PHE A 357 -5.04 3.31 14.31
C PHE A 357 -6.29 2.43 14.52
N PRO A 358 -7.28 2.88 15.33
CA PRO A 358 -8.45 2.07 15.69
C PRO A 358 -9.35 1.70 14.51
N GLN A 359 -9.30 2.46 13.40
CA GLN A 359 -10.08 2.24 12.18
C GLN A 359 -9.31 1.44 11.11
N SER A 360 -8.08 1.00 11.42
CA SER A 360 -7.28 0.21 10.50
C SER A 360 -7.92 -1.15 10.20
N GLU A 361 -7.80 -1.62 8.97
CA GLU A 361 -8.15 -3.00 8.59
C GLU A 361 -7.33 -4.05 9.38
N PHE A 362 -6.15 -3.67 9.87
CA PHE A 362 -5.29 -4.53 10.69
C PHE A 362 -5.65 -4.52 12.18
N ALA A 363 -6.70 -3.80 12.61
CA ALA A 363 -7.09 -3.75 14.03
C ALA A 363 -7.49 -5.13 14.57
N ALA A 364 -8.26 -5.91 13.81
CA ALA A 364 -8.64 -7.27 14.18
C ALA A 364 -7.42 -8.21 14.21
N ALA A 365 -6.54 -8.10 13.20
CA ALA A 365 -5.29 -8.87 13.13
C ALA A 365 -4.37 -8.55 14.32
N SER A 366 -4.27 -7.28 14.71
CA SER A 366 -3.47 -6.85 15.86
C SER A 366 -3.99 -7.44 17.17
N LEU A 367 -5.32 -7.48 17.37
CA LEU A 367 -5.90 -8.10 18.55
C LEU A 367 -5.69 -9.62 18.58
N LEU A 368 -5.77 -10.27 17.42
CA LEU A 368 -5.48 -11.71 17.31
C LEU A 368 -4.03 -12.02 17.69
N GLN A 369 -3.09 -11.27 17.13
CA GLN A 369 -1.66 -11.47 17.38
C GLN A 369 -1.27 -11.10 18.82
N GLU A 370 -1.89 -10.06 19.42
CA GLU A 370 -1.77 -9.77 20.86
C GLU A 370 -2.24 -10.97 21.71
N ALA A 371 -3.38 -11.58 21.36
CA ALA A 371 -3.90 -12.75 22.08
C ALA A 371 -2.94 -13.95 21.99
N PHE A 372 -2.37 -14.22 20.81
CA PHE A 372 -1.34 -15.25 20.66
C PHE A 372 -0.05 -14.90 21.37
N ALA A 373 0.33 -13.62 21.45
CA ALA A 373 1.50 -13.19 22.20
C ALA A 373 1.32 -13.51 23.70
N PHE A 374 0.14 -13.21 24.27
CA PHE A 374 -0.19 -13.61 25.64
C PHE A 374 -0.22 -15.12 25.83
N TYR A 375 -0.72 -15.88 24.86
CA TYR A 375 -0.71 -17.34 24.91
C TYR A 375 0.72 -17.90 24.99
N ASN A 376 1.63 -17.38 24.17
CA ASN A 376 3.04 -17.79 24.17
C ASN A 376 3.76 -17.40 25.48
N LEU A 377 3.41 -16.26 26.08
CA LEU A 377 3.86 -15.84 27.41
C LEU A 377 3.26 -16.65 28.57
N LYS A 378 2.39 -17.63 28.29
CA LYS A 378 1.61 -18.39 29.30
C LYS A 378 0.68 -17.52 30.15
N ARG A 379 0.38 -16.31 29.70
CA ARG A 379 -0.57 -15.37 30.33
C ARG A 379 -2.00 -15.71 29.87
N HIS A 380 -2.45 -16.90 30.24
CA HIS A 380 -3.68 -17.50 29.71
C HIS A 380 -4.95 -16.67 29.98
N THR A 381 -5.03 -15.98 31.13
CA THR A 381 -6.18 -15.10 31.43
C THR A 381 -6.29 -13.94 30.44
N GLU A 382 -5.17 -13.30 30.10
CA GLU A 382 -5.16 -12.18 29.16
C GLU A 382 -5.37 -12.65 27.72
N ALA A 383 -4.76 -13.78 27.35
CA ALA A 383 -5.00 -14.43 26.06
C ALA A 383 -6.50 -14.73 25.88
N LYS A 384 -7.12 -15.30 26.92
CA LYS A 384 -8.57 -15.58 26.94
C LYS A 384 -9.38 -14.31 26.67
N THR A 385 -9.13 -13.25 27.45
CA THR A 385 -9.85 -11.97 27.29
C THR A 385 -9.65 -11.37 25.91
N ALA A 386 -8.43 -11.39 25.37
CA ALA A 386 -8.13 -10.84 24.05
C ALA A 386 -8.84 -11.62 22.93
N PHE A 387 -8.83 -12.96 22.96
CA PHE A 387 -9.59 -13.76 22.00
C PHE A 387 -11.10 -13.54 22.11
N GLN A 388 -11.64 -13.48 23.33
CA GLN A 388 -13.07 -13.21 23.55
C GLN A 388 -13.46 -11.83 23.00
N ASN A 389 -12.66 -10.81 23.26
CA ASN A 389 -12.88 -9.47 22.73
C ASN A 389 -12.89 -9.46 21.20
N LEU A 390 -11.99 -10.21 20.56
CA LEU A 390 -11.98 -10.32 19.10
C LEU A 390 -13.26 -10.96 18.58
N ILE A 391 -13.65 -12.11 19.15
CA ILE A 391 -14.86 -12.83 18.76
C ILE A 391 -16.11 -11.96 18.92
N SER A 392 -16.19 -11.16 19.99
CA SER A 392 -17.32 -10.27 20.24
C SER A 392 -17.32 -9.02 19.34
N ALA A 393 -16.17 -8.39 19.12
CA ALA A 393 -16.08 -7.14 18.35
C ALA A 393 -16.06 -7.36 16.83
N TYR A 394 -15.64 -8.54 16.37
CA TYR A 394 -15.39 -8.84 14.96
C TYR A 394 -16.05 -10.17 14.53
N SER A 395 -17.25 -10.48 15.00
CA SER A 395 -17.90 -11.80 14.85
C SER A 395 -18.01 -12.32 13.41
N GLU A 396 -18.13 -11.43 12.41
CA GLU A 396 -18.21 -11.78 10.98
C GLU A 396 -16.87 -11.64 10.24
N ASN A 397 -15.79 -11.27 10.93
CA ASN A 397 -14.46 -11.19 10.35
C ASN A 397 -13.87 -12.59 10.13
N ASN A 398 -13.09 -12.77 9.06
CA ASN A 398 -12.45 -14.05 8.71
C ASN A 398 -11.47 -14.57 9.78
N LEU A 399 -10.95 -13.69 10.64
CA LEU A 399 -10.07 -14.06 11.74
C LEU A 399 -10.80 -14.67 12.95
N THR A 400 -12.13 -14.58 13.01
CA THR A 400 -12.90 -15.14 14.13
C THR A 400 -12.68 -16.63 14.29
N GLY A 401 -12.51 -17.39 13.21
CA GLY A 401 -12.17 -18.82 13.29
C GLY A 401 -10.83 -19.09 13.96
N GLN A 402 -9.82 -18.26 13.67
CA GLN A 402 -8.51 -18.35 14.31
C GLN A 402 -8.57 -17.95 15.80
N ALA A 403 -9.39 -16.96 16.15
CA ALA A 403 -9.61 -16.58 17.54
C ALA A 403 -10.34 -17.67 18.34
N GLN A 404 -11.33 -18.34 17.73
CA GLN A 404 -12.00 -19.50 18.34
C GLN A 404 -11.04 -20.66 18.57
N TYR A 405 -10.15 -20.92 17.60
CA TYR A 405 -9.09 -21.90 17.74
C TYR A 405 -8.16 -21.55 18.91
N GLY A 406 -7.63 -20.32 18.93
CA GLY A 406 -6.76 -19.82 20.00
C GLY A 406 -7.41 -19.87 21.38
N LEU A 407 -8.69 -19.50 21.49
CA LEU A 407 -9.45 -19.57 22.73
C LEU A 407 -9.61 -21.01 23.24
N GLY A 408 -9.84 -21.96 22.35
CA GLY A 408 -9.87 -23.38 22.73
C GLY A 408 -8.50 -23.89 23.20
N LEU A 409 -7.40 -23.47 22.55
CA LEU A 409 -6.04 -23.77 23.03
C LEU A 409 -5.78 -23.19 24.43
N VAL A 410 -6.30 -21.99 24.72
CA VAL A 410 -6.23 -21.40 26.07
C VAL A 410 -7.02 -22.24 27.07
N PHE A 411 -8.22 -22.72 26.73
CA PHE A 411 -8.98 -23.59 27.63
C PHE A 411 -8.28 -24.91 27.91
N ILE A 412 -7.65 -25.52 26.90
CA ILE A 412 -6.84 -26.73 27.06
C ILE A 412 -5.65 -26.47 28.00
N ALA A 413 -4.92 -25.36 27.80
CA ALA A 413 -3.80 -24.99 28.67
C ALA A 413 -4.24 -24.74 30.13
N LEU A 414 -5.49 -24.36 30.36
CA LEU A 414 -6.10 -24.21 31.68
C LEU A 414 -6.69 -25.52 32.24
N GLY A 415 -6.52 -26.66 31.57
CA GLY A 415 -7.09 -27.96 31.96
C GLY A 415 -8.60 -28.08 31.74
N LYS A 416 -9.22 -27.15 31.01
CA LYS A 416 -10.67 -27.07 30.76
C LYS A 416 -11.02 -27.66 29.39
N GLU A 417 -10.58 -28.89 29.13
CA GLU A 417 -10.75 -29.57 27.82
C GLU A 417 -12.22 -29.59 27.36
N SER A 418 -13.17 -29.89 28.25
CA SER A 418 -14.61 -29.92 27.91
C SER A 418 -15.15 -28.56 27.45
N GLN A 419 -14.60 -27.45 27.95
CA GLN A 419 -14.98 -26.10 27.48
C GLN A 419 -14.42 -25.82 26.09
N ALA A 420 -13.22 -26.31 25.77
CA ALA A 420 -12.64 -26.19 24.43
C ALA A 420 -13.44 -26.99 23.40
N VAL A 421 -13.81 -28.23 23.74
CA VAL A 421 -14.64 -29.10 22.88
C VAL A 421 -15.99 -28.44 22.59
N ALA A 422 -16.73 -28.03 23.64
CA ALA A 422 -18.03 -27.39 23.46
C ALA A 422 -17.95 -26.07 22.67
N LEU A 423 -16.87 -25.29 22.83
CA LEU A 423 -16.64 -24.07 22.08
C LEU A 423 -16.48 -24.35 20.58
N TRP A 424 -15.60 -25.31 20.23
CA TRP A 424 -15.30 -25.65 18.84
C TRP A 424 -16.46 -26.36 18.16
N GLU A 425 -17.15 -27.28 18.84
CA GLU A 425 -18.37 -27.92 18.32
C GLU A 425 -19.41 -26.87 17.93
N ARG A 426 -19.72 -25.95 18.85
CA ARG A 426 -20.69 -24.88 18.58
C ARG A 426 -20.28 -24.06 17.36
N TYR A 427 -19.04 -23.58 17.33
CA TYR A 427 -18.54 -22.77 16.22
C TYR A 427 -18.59 -23.50 14.87
N LEU A 428 -18.17 -24.76 14.82
CA LEU A 428 -18.16 -25.57 13.60
C LEU A 428 -19.56 -26.01 13.14
N SER A 429 -20.54 -26.05 14.05
CA SER A 429 -21.93 -26.35 13.73
C SER A 429 -22.67 -25.15 13.12
N GLU A 430 -22.32 -23.93 13.54
CA GLU A 430 -22.98 -22.69 13.10
C GLU A 430 -22.37 -22.09 11.83
N LYS A 431 -21.05 -22.28 11.60
CA LYS A 431 -20.34 -21.62 10.49
C LYS A 431 -19.96 -22.60 9.37
N PRO A 432 -19.98 -22.15 8.09
CA PRO A 432 -19.44 -22.92 6.98
C PRO A 432 -17.98 -23.30 7.20
N PHE A 433 -17.56 -24.41 6.62
CA PHE A 433 -16.18 -24.87 6.76
C PHE A 433 -15.27 -24.09 5.83
N VAL A 434 -14.12 -23.69 6.36
CA VAL A 434 -12.99 -23.17 5.59
C VAL A 434 -11.72 -23.90 6.03
N SER A 435 -10.75 -23.99 5.12
CA SER A 435 -9.50 -24.75 5.31
C SER A 435 -8.73 -24.40 6.58
N GLU A 436 -8.80 -23.15 7.01
CA GLU A 436 -8.15 -22.59 8.20
C GLU A 436 -8.67 -23.22 9.50
N GLN A 437 -9.85 -23.86 9.45
CA GLN A 437 -10.43 -24.58 10.58
C GLN A 437 -9.93 -26.04 10.68
N ALA A 438 -9.14 -26.54 9.72
CA ALA A 438 -8.70 -27.93 9.71
C ALA A 438 -7.96 -28.32 11.00
N ALA A 439 -7.02 -27.50 11.47
CA ALA A 439 -6.28 -27.75 12.72
C ALA A 439 -7.21 -27.86 13.95
N MET A 440 -8.26 -27.03 14.00
CA MET A 440 -9.29 -27.10 15.04
C MET A 440 -10.05 -28.43 14.97
N VAL A 441 -10.46 -28.85 13.76
CA VAL A 441 -11.20 -30.11 13.54
C VAL A 441 -10.34 -31.33 13.90
N LEU A 442 -9.08 -31.35 13.52
CA LEU A 442 -8.15 -32.44 13.84
C LEU A 442 -7.96 -32.58 15.34
N LEU A 443 -7.78 -31.46 16.05
CA LEU A 443 -7.62 -31.46 17.50
C LEU A 443 -8.92 -31.86 18.22
N LEU A 444 -10.06 -31.31 17.80
CA LEU A 444 -11.39 -31.71 18.29
C LEU A 444 -11.64 -33.22 18.10
N THR A 445 -11.27 -33.76 16.94
CA THR A 445 -11.39 -35.18 16.63
C THR A 445 -10.58 -36.05 17.59
N ARG A 446 -9.37 -35.63 17.95
CA ARG A 446 -8.53 -36.34 18.93
C ARG A 446 -9.23 -36.39 20.30
N PHE A 447 -9.92 -35.33 20.71
CA PHE A 447 -10.75 -35.35 21.91
C PHE A 447 -11.94 -36.32 21.79
N PHE A 448 -12.68 -36.31 20.69
CA PHE A 448 -13.75 -37.28 20.46
C PHE A 448 -13.29 -38.73 20.53
N ILE A 449 -12.12 -39.03 19.96
CA ILE A 449 -11.53 -40.37 20.01
C ILE A 449 -11.14 -40.75 21.45
N LYS A 450 -10.63 -39.80 22.25
CA LYS A 450 -10.27 -39.98 23.66
C LYS A 450 -11.50 -40.18 24.55
N GLU A 451 -12.57 -39.43 24.31
CA GLU A 451 -13.84 -39.51 25.05
C GLU A 451 -14.71 -40.72 24.65
N GLY A 452 -14.32 -41.49 23.63
CA GLY A 452 -15.11 -42.62 23.14
C GLY A 452 -16.30 -42.23 22.27
N ARG A 453 -16.31 -41.01 21.73
CA ARG A 453 -17.34 -40.44 20.84
C ARG A 453 -16.87 -40.20 19.38
N PRO A 454 -16.08 -41.10 18.75
CA PRO A 454 -15.44 -40.82 17.46
C PRO A 454 -16.40 -40.66 16.28
N ALA A 455 -17.63 -41.18 16.38
CA ALA A 455 -18.65 -41.04 15.34
C ALA A 455 -19.03 -39.57 15.08
N GLU A 456 -18.95 -38.72 16.11
CA GLU A 456 -19.29 -37.29 16.03
C GLU A 456 -18.24 -36.49 15.24
N ALA A 457 -17.02 -37.01 15.12
CA ALA A 457 -15.94 -36.40 14.35
C ALA A 457 -16.13 -36.55 12.83
N VAL A 458 -16.79 -37.61 12.39
CA VAL A 458 -16.91 -38.01 10.97
C VAL A 458 -17.43 -36.89 10.05
N PRO A 459 -18.54 -36.19 10.35
CA PRO A 459 -19.02 -35.13 9.48
C PRO A 459 -18.02 -33.98 9.33
N TYR A 460 -17.30 -33.63 10.40
CA TYR A 460 -16.28 -32.58 10.36
C TYR A 460 -15.06 -33.01 9.54
N LEU A 461 -14.58 -34.23 9.75
CA LEU A 461 -13.43 -34.77 8.99
C LEU A 461 -13.73 -34.88 7.49
N LYS A 462 -14.97 -35.25 7.11
CA LYS A 462 -15.37 -35.24 5.69
C LYS A 462 -15.29 -33.85 5.06
N ARG A 463 -15.61 -32.79 5.80
CA ARG A 463 -15.46 -31.40 5.34
C ARG A 463 -13.98 -31.07 5.11
N VAL A 464 -13.10 -31.52 6.00
CA VAL A 464 -11.64 -31.34 5.86
C VAL A 464 -11.09 -32.10 4.66
N THR A 465 -11.41 -33.38 4.51
CA THR A 465 -10.85 -34.21 3.43
C THR A 465 -11.36 -33.83 2.04
N SER A 466 -12.53 -33.20 1.95
CA SER A 466 -13.09 -32.66 0.70
C SER A 466 -12.73 -31.19 0.41
N ALA A 467 -11.92 -30.57 1.27
CA ALA A 467 -11.53 -29.17 1.09
C ALA A 467 -10.71 -28.96 -0.19
N VAL A 468 -11.10 -27.97 -1.00
CA VAL A 468 -10.43 -27.65 -2.28
C VAL A 468 -8.98 -27.20 -2.04
N VAL A 469 -8.78 -26.29 -1.09
CA VAL A 469 -7.47 -25.73 -0.76
C VAL A 469 -7.03 -26.27 0.59
N LEU A 470 -6.24 -27.35 0.59
CA LEU A 470 -5.62 -27.91 1.78
C LEU A 470 -4.36 -28.65 1.36
N ASP A 471 -3.29 -28.57 2.15
CA ASP A 471 -2.07 -29.32 1.88
C ASP A 471 -2.29 -30.82 2.11
N ASP A 472 -1.54 -31.62 1.35
CA ASP A 472 -1.72 -33.08 1.33
C ASP A 472 -1.36 -33.74 2.68
N GLU A 473 -0.47 -33.14 3.47
CA GLU A 473 -0.09 -33.67 4.78
C GLU A 473 -1.26 -33.53 5.76
N THR A 474 -1.84 -32.33 5.89
CA THR A 474 -3.02 -32.07 6.72
C THR A 474 -4.22 -32.91 6.24
N ARG A 475 -4.40 -33.06 4.93
CA ARG A 475 -5.46 -33.89 4.36
C ARG A 475 -5.25 -35.38 4.67
N ALA A 476 -4.02 -35.88 4.60
CA ALA A 476 -3.70 -37.25 4.96
C ALA A 476 -3.91 -37.51 6.46
N GLU A 477 -3.61 -36.53 7.32
CA GLU A 477 -3.88 -36.63 8.76
C GLU A 477 -5.40 -36.70 9.02
N ALA A 478 -6.19 -35.90 8.32
CA ALA A 478 -7.64 -35.97 8.39
C ALA A 478 -8.17 -37.35 7.96
N PHE A 479 -7.61 -37.94 6.90
CA PHE A 479 -7.95 -39.29 6.47
C PHE A 479 -7.57 -40.37 7.50
N LEU A 480 -6.41 -40.24 8.15
CA LEU A 480 -6.00 -41.14 9.23
C LEU A 480 -7.02 -41.09 10.37
N LEU A 481 -7.35 -39.88 10.86
CA LEU A 481 -8.33 -39.72 11.93
C LEU A 481 -9.73 -40.19 11.51
N LEU A 482 -10.12 -39.98 10.25
CA LEU A 482 -11.39 -40.47 9.72
C LEU A 482 -11.44 -42.01 9.69
N GLY A 483 -10.35 -42.64 9.24
CA GLY A 483 -10.19 -44.09 9.27
C GLY A 483 -10.29 -44.66 10.69
N LEU A 484 -9.61 -44.04 11.66
CA LEU A 484 -9.69 -44.41 13.08
C LEU A 484 -11.09 -44.23 13.65
N SER A 485 -11.77 -43.15 13.30
CA SER A 485 -13.14 -42.88 13.74
C SER A 485 -14.12 -43.92 13.21
N TYR A 486 -13.96 -44.35 11.96
CA TYR A 486 -14.75 -45.43 11.38
C TYR A 486 -14.47 -46.79 12.02
N LEU A 487 -13.21 -47.13 12.33
CA LEU A 487 -12.88 -48.38 13.04
C LEU A 487 -13.58 -48.46 14.39
N LYS A 488 -13.44 -47.41 15.21
CA LYS A 488 -14.10 -47.37 16.52
C LYS A 488 -15.63 -47.36 16.41
N GLY A 489 -16.17 -46.84 15.30
CA GLY A 489 -17.60 -46.89 14.98
C GLY A 489 -18.08 -48.20 14.34
N ASN A 490 -17.24 -49.25 14.30
CA ASN A 490 -17.53 -50.55 13.68
C ASN A 490 -17.90 -50.47 12.18
N LYS A 491 -17.24 -49.57 11.45
CA LYS A 491 -17.39 -49.33 10.00
C LYS A 491 -16.09 -49.64 9.24
N PRO A 492 -15.69 -50.92 9.16
CA PRO A 492 -14.37 -51.30 8.66
C PRO A 492 -14.16 -51.02 7.16
N ASN A 493 -15.21 -51.02 6.34
CA ASN A 493 -15.07 -50.75 4.90
C ASN A 493 -14.81 -49.26 4.63
N GLU A 494 -15.55 -48.39 5.31
CA GLU A 494 -15.35 -46.94 5.23
C GLU A 494 -14.01 -46.53 5.83
N SER A 495 -13.56 -47.22 6.88
CA SER A 495 -12.21 -47.04 7.41
C SER A 495 -11.14 -47.35 6.36
N LEU A 496 -11.23 -48.53 5.72
CA LEU A 496 -10.26 -48.95 4.71
C LEU A 496 -10.17 -47.94 3.57
N ALA A 497 -11.33 -47.47 3.07
CA ALA A 497 -11.39 -46.46 2.02
C ALA A 497 -10.75 -45.12 2.44
N ALA A 498 -10.96 -44.68 3.69
CA ALA A 498 -10.35 -43.46 4.22
C ALA A 498 -8.81 -43.60 4.33
N LEU A 499 -8.33 -44.73 4.85
CA LEU A 499 -6.89 -45.00 4.96
C LEU A 499 -6.21 -45.09 3.59
N ASP A 500 -6.86 -45.72 2.60
CA ASP A 500 -6.38 -45.77 1.22
C ASP A 500 -6.27 -44.38 0.59
N SER A 501 -7.29 -43.55 0.81
CA SER A 501 -7.29 -42.16 0.34
C SER A 501 -6.16 -41.34 0.97
N GLY A 502 -5.87 -41.55 2.26
CA GLY A 502 -4.75 -40.91 2.94
C GLY A 502 -3.38 -41.36 2.42
N LEU A 503 -3.21 -42.66 2.14
CA LEU A 503 -1.96 -43.19 1.58
C LEU A 503 -1.69 -42.72 0.15
N ALA A 504 -2.74 -42.54 -0.65
CA ALA A 504 -2.62 -42.04 -2.03
C ALA A 504 -2.03 -40.63 -2.12
N LEU A 505 -2.09 -39.84 -1.04
CA LEU A 505 -1.49 -38.50 -0.95
C LEU A 505 0.02 -38.51 -0.73
N ASN A 506 0.63 -39.69 -0.52
CA ASN A 506 2.06 -39.86 -0.26
C ASN A 506 2.61 -38.96 0.88
N PRO A 507 2.01 -39.01 2.09
CA PRO A 507 2.45 -38.17 3.22
C PRO A 507 3.86 -38.55 3.71
N ARG A 508 4.42 -37.71 4.59
CA ARG A 508 5.73 -37.98 5.22
C ARG A 508 5.74 -39.30 6.00
N SER A 509 6.94 -39.84 6.24
CA SER A 509 7.10 -41.22 6.75
C SER A 509 6.27 -41.49 8.00
N GLU A 510 6.33 -40.63 9.03
CA GLU A 510 5.60 -40.89 10.28
C GLU A 510 4.09 -41.04 10.08
N LEU A 511 3.49 -40.15 9.30
CA LEU A 511 2.06 -40.16 9.02
C LEU A 511 1.68 -41.31 8.09
N ARG A 512 2.51 -41.58 7.07
CA ARG A 512 2.38 -42.73 6.17
C ARG A 512 2.44 -44.05 6.93
N ASP A 513 3.40 -44.20 7.83
CA ASP A 513 3.60 -45.40 8.65
C ASP A 513 2.40 -45.60 9.59
N GLY A 514 1.84 -44.51 10.13
CA GLY A 514 0.58 -44.52 10.88
C GLY A 514 -0.61 -45.02 10.06
N LEU A 515 -0.81 -44.48 8.86
CA LEU A 515 -1.86 -44.91 7.92
C LEU A 515 -1.69 -46.39 7.52
N MET A 516 -0.48 -46.79 7.16
CA MET A 516 -0.14 -48.16 6.75
C MET A 516 -0.37 -49.16 7.89
N LYS A 517 0.04 -48.83 9.12
CA LYS A 517 -0.16 -49.71 10.29
C LYS A 517 -1.64 -49.94 10.53
N ASN A 518 -2.44 -48.87 10.58
CA ASN A 518 -3.88 -49.00 10.79
C ASN A 518 -4.58 -49.78 9.65
N LYS A 519 -4.11 -49.63 8.40
CA LYS A 519 -4.61 -50.41 7.27
C LYS A 519 -4.24 -51.90 7.39
N ALA A 520 -2.99 -52.21 7.74
CA ALA A 520 -2.51 -53.58 7.91
C ALA A 520 -3.26 -54.31 9.04
N ASP A 521 -3.44 -53.64 10.19
CA ASP A 521 -4.18 -54.16 11.34
C ASP A 521 -5.66 -54.42 10.97
N LEU A 522 -6.28 -53.53 10.20
CA LEU A 522 -7.65 -53.69 9.70
C LEU A 522 -7.79 -54.86 8.72
N LEU A 523 -6.86 -55.00 7.76
CA LEU A 523 -6.87 -56.11 6.80
C LEU A 523 -6.68 -57.45 7.50
N LEU A 524 -5.77 -57.51 8.48
CA LEU A 524 -5.61 -58.67 9.36
C LEU A 524 -6.93 -59.03 10.05
N ALA A 525 -7.61 -58.05 10.66
CA ALA A 525 -8.89 -58.27 11.35
C ALA A 525 -10.02 -58.71 10.40
N LYS A 526 -10.01 -58.26 9.15
CA LYS A 526 -10.97 -58.69 8.10
C LYS A 526 -10.65 -60.05 7.49
N GLY A 527 -9.49 -60.64 7.81
CA GLY A 527 -9.03 -61.89 7.21
C GLY A 527 -8.37 -61.73 5.84
N ASP A 528 -8.10 -60.51 5.39
CA ASP A 528 -7.39 -60.22 4.14
C ASP A 528 -5.88 -60.26 4.37
N TYR A 529 -5.39 -61.45 4.69
CA TYR A 529 -3.99 -61.67 5.07
C TYR A 529 -3.02 -61.42 3.92
N GLN A 530 -3.44 -61.66 2.68
CA GLN A 530 -2.60 -61.49 1.48
C GLN A 530 -2.20 -60.02 1.29
N ASN A 531 -3.15 -59.09 1.50
CA ASN A 531 -2.88 -57.66 1.39
C ASN A 531 -2.26 -57.06 2.66
N ALA A 532 -2.45 -57.69 3.83
CA ALA A 532 -1.86 -57.21 5.09
C ALA A 532 -0.34 -57.43 5.19
N ILE A 533 0.17 -58.59 4.74
CA ILE A 533 1.59 -58.95 4.81
C ILE A 533 2.54 -57.91 4.17
N PRO A 534 2.34 -57.44 2.91
CA PRO A 534 3.27 -56.50 2.29
C PRO A 534 3.33 -55.16 3.05
N LEU A 535 2.23 -54.73 3.67
CA LEU A 535 2.22 -53.52 4.49
C LEU A 535 3.05 -53.70 5.77
N TYR A 536 2.91 -54.84 6.47
CA TYR A 536 3.76 -55.14 7.63
C TYR A 536 5.24 -55.27 7.25
N GLN A 537 5.56 -55.84 6.08
CA GLN A 537 6.94 -55.94 5.60
C GLN A 537 7.58 -54.58 5.37
N GLN A 538 6.85 -53.64 4.79
CA GLN A 538 7.31 -52.26 4.64
C GLN A 538 7.46 -51.57 6.01
N LEU A 539 6.47 -51.70 6.90
CA LEU A 539 6.52 -51.12 8.25
C LEU A 539 7.68 -51.64 9.08
N ARG A 540 8.08 -52.91 8.90
CA ARG A 540 9.25 -53.48 9.59
C ARG A 540 10.55 -52.72 9.28
N GLN A 541 10.64 -52.12 8.09
CA GLN A 541 11.81 -51.33 7.68
C GLN A 541 11.75 -49.91 8.24
N THR A 542 10.56 -49.33 8.39
CA THR A 542 10.37 -47.92 8.79
C THR A 542 10.14 -47.73 10.29
N LEU A 543 9.65 -48.74 11.02
CA LEU A 543 9.34 -48.69 12.46
C LEU A 543 10.09 -49.77 13.26
N PRO A 544 11.42 -49.67 13.42
CA PRO A 544 12.21 -50.67 14.14
C PRO A 544 11.81 -50.83 15.61
N GLU A 545 11.29 -49.77 16.25
CA GLU A 545 10.83 -49.79 17.64
C GLU A 545 9.54 -50.58 17.85
N LYS A 546 8.73 -50.75 16.80
CA LYS A 546 7.50 -51.57 16.80
C LYS A 546 7.68 -52.92 16.11
N ARG A 547 8.93 -53.31 15.84
CA ARG A 547 9.27 -54.53 15.09
C ARG A 547 8.63 -55.79 15.67
N GLY A 548 8.58 -55.93 16.99
CA GLY A 548 7.92 -57.05 17.65
C GLY A 548 6.43 -57.18 17.32
N GLU A 549 5.67 -56.09 17.36
CA GLU A 549 4.24 -56.05 17.03
C GLU A 549 4.00 -56.31 15.54
N ILE A 550 4.83 -55.74 14.68
CA ILE A 550 4.72 -55.89 13.21
C ILE A 550 5.00 -57.34 12.78
N LEU A 551 6.03 -57.95 13.37
CA LEU A 551 6.34 -59.37 13.16
C LEU A 551 5.21 -60.27 13.68
N TYR A 552 4.62 -59.92 14.82
CA TYR A 552 3.45 -60.64 15.32
C TYR A 552 2.29 -60.62 14.32
N GLY A 553 1.90 -59.44 13.82
CA GLY A 553 0.84 -59.32 12.81
C GLY A 553 1.16 -60.10 11.53
N THR A 554 2.41 -60.07 11.07
CA THR A 554 2.89 -60.85 9.92
C THR A 554 2.75 -62.35 10.15
N ALA A 555 3.14 -62.84 11.32
CA ALA A 555 3.08 -64.26 11.67
C ALA A 555 1.63 -64.75 11.77
N VAL A 556 0.72 -63.95 12.33
CA VAL A 556 -0.71 -64.26 12.38
C VAL A 556 -1.30 -64.36 10.97
N CYS A 557 -0.96 -63.44 10.07
CA CYS A 557 -1.37 -63.54 8.67
C CYS A 557 -0.89 -64.83 8.00
N LEU A 558 0.39 -65.20 8.17
CA LEU A 558 0.97 -66.43 7.59
C LEU A 558 0.30 -67.68 8.16
N GLN A 559 0.05 -67.71 9.47
CA GLN A 559 -0.62 -68.82 10.13
C GLN A 559 -2.04 -69.02 9.55
N ASN A 560 -2.83 -67.95 9.44
CA ASN A 560 -4.20 -68.05 8.95
C ASN A 560 -4.29 -68.34 7.45
N LEU A 561 -3.22 -68.10 6.68
CA LEU A 561 -3.09 -68.55 5.29
C LEU A 561 -2.68 -70.03 5.18
N GLY A 562 -2.50 -70.75 6.29
CA GLY A 562 -2.02 -72.13 6.30
C GLY A 562 -0.50 -72.27 6.08
N ARG A 563 0.23 -71.16 5.96
CA ARG A 563 1.70 -71.11 5.80
C ARG A 563 2.40 -71.22 7.16
N VAL A 564 1.97 -72.18 7.97
CA VAL A 564 2.43 -72.38 9.36
C VAL A 564 3.96 -72.57 9.46
N PRO A 565 4.64 -73.31 8.56
CA PRO A 565 6.10 -73.43 8.60
C PRO A 565 6.83 -72.09 8.47
N GLU A 566 6.25 -71.13 7.75
CA GLU A 566 6.79 -69.78 7.59
C GLU A 566 6.41 -68.87 8.77
N ALA A 567 5.25 -69.09 9.40
CA ALA A 567 4.79 -68.32 10.55
C ALA A 567 5.65 -68.55 11.81
N ILE A 568 6.08 -69.78 12.07
CA ILE A 568 6.86 -70.15 13.27
C ILE A 568 8.14 -69.31 13.45
N PRO A 569 9.06 -69.21 12.46
CA PRO A 569 10.28 -68.41 12.62
C PRO A 569 9.96 -66.91 12.82
N VAL A 570 8.89 -66.40 12.21
CA VAL A 570 8.45 -65.00 12.38
C VAL A 570 7.91 -64.77 13.79
N TYR A 571 7.15 -65.71 14.37
CA TYR A 571 6.73 -65.66 15.77
C TYR A 571 7.91 -65.69 16.75
N MET A 572 8.93 -66.51 16.47
CA MET A 572 10.15 -66.55 17.29
C MET A 572 10.91 -65.23 17.20
N GLU A 573 11.03 -64.65 16.01
CA GLU A 573 11.65 -63.33 15.84
C GLU A 573 10.86 -62.24 16.57
N ALA A 574 9.52 -62.29 16.52
CA ALA A 574 8.66 -61.37 17.25
C ALA A 574 8.95 -61.41 18.77
N LEU A 575 9.08 -62.61 19.35
CA LEU A 575 9.42 -62.78 20.77
C LEU A 575 10.77 -62.20 21.16
N MET A 576 11.77 -62.25 20.28
CA MET A 576 13.08 -61.64 20.52
C MET A 576 13.02 -60.11 20.54
N ASN A 577 12.02 -59.52 19.89
CA ASN A 577 11.83 -58.07 19.77
C ASN A 577 10.73 -57.52 20.70
N LEU A 578 10.17 -58.33 21.58
CA LEU A 578 9.14 -57.95 22.55
C LEU A 578 9.63 -58.11 23.99
N PRO A 579 9.14 -57.30 24.93
CA PRO A 579 9.43 -57.52 26.35
C PRO A 579 8.96 -58.91 26.79
N ALA A 580 9.81 -59.65 27.52
CA ALA A 580 9.62 -61.08 27.80
C ALA A 580 8.26 -61.44 28.46
N ASN A 581 7.70 -60.49 29.22
CA ASN A 581 6.45 -60.63 29.99
C ASN A 581 5.29 -59.80 29.44
N SER A 582 5.43 -59.20 28.25
CA SER A 582 4.32 -58.48 27.61
C SER A 582 3.13 -59.41 27.34
N PRO A 583 1.89 -58.89 27.31
CA PRO A 583 0.71 -59.68 26.92
C PRO A 583 0.92 -60.41 25.59
N LEU A 584 1.47 -59.71 24.59
CA LEU A 584 1.76 -60.26 23.26
C LEU A 584 2.78 -61.41 23.33
N SER A 585 3.83 -61.28 24.14
CA SER A 585 4.83 -62.35 24.33
C SER A 585 4.22 -63.61 24.94
N LYS A 586 3.25 -63.46 25.85
CA LYS A 586 2.52 -64.61 26.42
C LYS A 586 1.63 -65.27 25.37
N GLU A 587 0.94 -64.47 24.58
CA GLU A 587 0.08 -64.91 23.49
C GLU A 587 0.88 -65.70 22.44
N ILE A 588 2.01 -65.17 21.97
CA ILE A 588 2.87 -65.84 20.98
C ILE A 588 3.38 -67.20 21.53
N LYS A 589 3.81 -67.27 22.79
CA LYS A 589 4.26 -68.53 23.42
C LYS A 589 3.15 -69.56 23.46
N ALA A 590 1.92 -69.14 23.80
CA ALA A 590 0.75 -70.02 23.81
C ALA A 590 0.42 -70.53 22.40
N THR A 591 0.43 -69.66 21.40
CA THR A 591 0.19 -69.99 19.99
C THR A 591 1.23 -71.00 19.48
N LEU A 592 2.52 -70.76 19.71
CA LEU A 592 3.59 -71.68 19.33
C LEU A 592 3.46 -73.06 20.01
N ALA A 593 3.06 -73.10 21.29
CA ALA A 593 2.82 -74.36 21.99
C ALA A 593 1.62 -75.13 21.41
N GLN A 594 0.56 -74.43 20.98
CA GLN A 594 -0.57 -75.05 20.31
C GLN A 594 -0.22 -75.58 18.92
N ILE A 595 0.54 -74.81 18.14
CA ILE A 595 1.03 -75.25 16.81
C ILE A 595 1.85 -76.54 16.97
N LYS A 596 2.77 -76.59 17.94
CA LYS A 596 3.61 -77.76 18.21
C LYS A 596 2.80 -79.01 18.62
N LYS A 597 1.61 -78.86 19.20
CA LYS A 597 0.73 -79.99 19.54
C LYS A 597 -0.08 -80.53 18.36
N LYS A 598 -0.23 -79.74 17.30
CA LYS A 598 -1.03 -80.09 16.11
C LYS A 598 -0.17 -80.57 14.93
N MET A 599 1.12 -80.29 14.96
CA MET A 599 2.15 -80.92 14.13
C MET A 599 2.54 -82.25 14.73
#